data_AF-A0A7C8UQI0-F1
#
_entry.id   AF-A0A7C8UQI0-F1
#
_cell.length_a   1.000
_cell.length_b   1.000
_cell.length_c   1.000
_cell.angle_alpha   90.00
_cell.angle_beta   90.00
_cell.angle_gamma   90.00
#
_symmetry.space_group_name_H-M   'P 1'
#
loop_
_entity.id
_entity.type
_entity.pdbx_description
1 polymer ?
#
loop_
_entity_poly.entity_id
_entity_poly.type
_entity_poly.pdbx_seq_one_letter_code
_entity_poly.pdbx_strand_id
1 'polypeptide(L)' 'MTTDTAVRVTRLVVEDKIPLDKVPFVDFPELKISKNETTEMPFRYVKREDGTPIMPEGMVDLIKEDSNKGFLDMM' A
#
# COMPACT_ATOMS: atom_id res chain seq x y z
N MET A 1 -2.36 3.25 8.24
CA MET A 1 -1.31 2.26 7.92
C MET A 1 -1.97 0.90 7.89
N THR A 2 -1.56 0.01 6.98
CA THR A 2 -1.94 -1.40 7.05
C THR A 2 -1.08 -2.12 8.09
N THR A 3 -1.49 -3.33 8.53
CA THR A 3 -0.78 -4.11 9.53
C THR A 3 0.66 -4.44 9.09
N ASP A 4 0.84 -4.84 7.82
CA ASP A 4 2.16 -5.11 7.24
C ASP A 4 3.05 -3.86 7.21
N THR A 5 2.46 -2.69 6.90
CA THR A 5 3.16 -1.40 6.93
C THR A 5 3.61 -1.08 8.36
N ALA A 6 2.73 -1.25 9.36
CA ALA A 6 3.07 -0.98 10.76
C ALA A 6 4.21 -1.87 11.28
N VAL A 7 4.21 -3.16 10.93
CA VAL A 7 5.30 -4.09 11.26
C VAL A 7 6.61 -3.64 10.62
N ARG A 8 6.59 -3.20 9.36
CA ARG A 8 7.77 -2.69 8.66
C ARG A 8 8.31 -1.41 9.27
N VAL A 9 7.43 -0.44 9.57
CA VAL A 9 7.80 0.80 10.26
C VAL A 9 8.45 0.48 11.61
N THR A 10 7.88 -0.46 12.36
CA THR A 10 8.44 -0.90 13.65
C THR A 10 9.86 -1.43 13.47
N ARG A 11 10.11 -2.26 12.45
CA ARG A 11 11.46 -2.75 12.14
C ARG A 11 12.43 -1.61 11.80
N LEU A 12 12.04 -0.69 10.91
CA LEU A 12 12.88 0.46 10.51
C LEU A 12 13.26 1.34 11.72
N VAL A 13 12.31 1.55 12.64
CA VAL A 13 12.54 2.37 13.83
C VAL A 13 13.36 1.64 14.89
N VAL A 14 13.04 0.37 15.15
CA VAL A 14 13.65 -0.39 16.26
C VAL A 14 15.01 -0.96 15.87
N GLU A 15 15.12 -1.59 14.70
CA GLU A 15 16.34 -2.25 14.24
C GLU A 15 17.28 -1.25 13.56
N ASP A 16 16.78 -0.53 12.55
CA ASP A 16 17.60 0.38 11.73
C ASP A 16 17.80 1.76 12.38
N LYS A 17 17.21 1.98 13.57
CA LYS A 17 17.28 3.23 14.35
C LYS A 17 16.88 4.48 13.56
N ILE A 18 16.02 4.31 12.55
CA ILE A 18 15.51 5.41 11.74
C ILE A 18 14.43 6.13 12.56
N PRO A 19 14.57 7.43 12.84
CA PRO A 19 13.51 8.20 13.49
C PRO A 19 12.20 8.10 12.70
N LEU A 20 11.07 8.00 13.39
CA LEU A 20 9.76 7.80 12.75
C LEU A 20 9.44 8.88 11.71
N ASP A 21 9.83 10.13 11.98
CA ASP A 21 9.68 11.29 11.09
C ASP A 21 10.57 11.24 9.83
N LYS A 22 11.61 10.39 9.83
CA LYS A 22 12.51 10.19 8.70
C LYS A 22 12.17 8.97 7.86
N VAL A 23 11.19 8.17 8.26
CA VAL A 23 10.73 7.05 7.45
C VAL A 23 10.08 7.61 6.18
N PRO A 24 10.48 7.14 4.99
CA PRO A 24 9.92 7.65 3.75
C PRO A 24 8.51 7.09 3.59
N PHE A 25 7.50 7.95 3.76
CA PHE A 25 6.10 7.57 3.63
C PHE A 25 5.51 8.01 2.28
N VAL A 26 4.50 7.27 1.83
CA VAL A 26 3.54 7.73 0.82
C VAL A 26 2.15 7.67 1.46
N ASP A 27 1.48 8.80 1.40
CA ASP A 27 0.10 8.95 1.88
C ASP A 27 -0.84 8.82 0.69
N PHE A 28 -1.91 8.05 0.88
CA PHE A 28 -2.99 7.90 -0.08
C PHE A 28 -2.52 7.53 -1.50
N PRO A 29 -1.75 6.42 -1.67
CA PRO A 29 -1.27 6.05 -2.99
C PRO A 29 -2.42 5.64 -3.90
N GLU A 30 -2.38 6.11 -5.14
CA GLU A 30 -3.23 5.63 -6.23
C GLU A 30 -2.67 4.32 -6.79
N LEU A 31 -3.46 3.25 -6.75
CA LEU A 31 -3.14 1.97 -7.37
C LEU A 31 -3.90 1.84 -8.70
N LYS A 32 -3.19 1.66 -9.80
CA LYS A 32 -3.81 1.30 -11.08
C LYS A 32 -4.16 -0.19 -11.09
N ILE A 33 -5.46 -0.47 -10.93
CA ILE A 33 -6.04 -1.81 -10.95
C ILE A 33 -6.07 -2.34 -12.39
N SER A 34 -6.50 -1.51 -13.33
CA SER A 34 -6.68 -1.83 -14.76
C SER A 34 -6.44 -0.59 -15.64
N LYS A 35 -6.53 -0.75 -16.98
CA LYS A 35 -6.38 0.39 -17.92
C LYS A 35 -7.37 1.54 -17.67
N ASN A 36 -8.52 1.23 -17.07
CA ASN A 36 -9.63 2.17 -16.86
C ASN A 36 -9.97 2.39 -15.39
N GLU A 37 -9.26 1.72 -14.47
CA GLU A 37 -9.62 1.72 -13.06
C GLU A 37 -8.39 1.99 -12.19
N THR A 38 -8.50 3.05 -11.40
CA THR A 38 -7.53 3.46 -10.39
C THR A 38 -8.27 3.53 -9.06
N THR A 39 -7.71 2.92 -8.02
CA THR A 39 -8.27 2.98 -6.67
C THR A 39 -7.29 3.71 -5.76
N GLU A 40 -7.78 4.67 -4.99
CA GLU A 40 -7.01 5.33 -3.95
C GLU A 40 -7.04 4.48 -2.67
N MET A 41 -5.86 4.18 -2.11
CA MET A 41 -5.78 3.44 -0.86
C MET A 41 -5.78 4.42 0.32
N PRO A 42 -6.79 4.40 1.23
CA PRO A 42 -6.93 5.39 2.31
C PRO A 42 -5.96 5.17 3.48
N PHE A 43 -4.72 4.75 3.18
CA PHE A 43 -3.71 4.40 4.16
C PHE A 43 -2.34 4.96 3.78
N ARG A 44 -1.55 5.26 4.81
CA ARG A 44 -0.11 5.52 4.71
C ARG A 44 0.67 4.22 4.51
N TYR A 45 1.59 4.21 3.54
CA TYR A 45 2.53 3.13 3.24
C TYR A 45 3.97 3.62 3.34
N VAL A 46 4.93 2.69 3.48
CA VAL A 46 6.36 3.01 3.35
C VAL A 46 6.72 3.08 1.86
N LYS A 47 7.45 4.11 1.47
CA LYS A 47 7.95 4.34 0.11
C LYS A 47 9.20 3.51 -0.16
N ARG A 48 9.29 2.89 -1.33
CA ARG A 48 10.53 2.29 -1.87
C ARG A 48 11.42 3.35 -2.51
N GLU A 49 12.65 2.96 -2.83
CA GLU A 49 13.60 3.80 -3.58
C GLU A 49 13.06 4.20 -4.96
N ASP A 50 12.23 3.36 -5.58
CA ASP A 50 11.55 3.61 -6.86
C ASP A 50 10.36 4.58 -6.76
N GLY A 51 10.00 5.00 -5.53
CA GLY A 51 8.88 5.88 -5.26
C GLY A 51 7.50 5.21 -5.16
N THR A 52 7.44 3.90 -5.32
CA THR A 52 6.21 3.11 -5.15
C THR A 52 5.97 2.76 -3.67
N PRO A 53 4.71 2.60 -3.25
CA PRO A 53 4.39 2.06 -1.93
C PRO A 53 4.82 0.59 -1.81
N ILE A 54 5.45 0.23 -0.69
CA ILE A 54 5.78 -1.16 -0.39
C ILE A 54 4.52 -1.91 0.01
N MET A 55 4.13 -2.88 -0.81
CA MET A 55 3.04 -3.80 -0.53
C MET A 55 3.53 -5.24 -0.54
N PRO A 56 2.88 -6.15 0.21
CA PRO A 56 3.11 -7.58 0.10
C PRO A 56 2.83 -8.10 -1.31
N GLU A 57 3.58 -9.11 -1.75
CA GLU A 57 3.30 -9.82 -2.99
C GLU A 57 1.89 -10.43 -2.94
N GLY A 58 1.13 -10.32 -4.03
CA GLY A 58 -0.25 -10.78 -4.12
C GLY A 58 -1.30 -9.82 -3.53
N MET A 59 -0.93 -8.81 -2.74
CA MET A 59 -1.91 -7.83 -2.23
C MET A 59 -2.54 -7.03 -3.37
N VAL A 60 -1.75 -6.63 -4.37
CA VAL A 60 -2.23 -5.93 -5.57
C VAL A 60 -3.20 -6.80 -6.36
N ASP A 61 -2.94 -8.10 -6.44
CA ASP A 61 -3.79 -9.03 -7.18
C ASP A 61 -5.10 -9.28 -6.45
N LEU A 62 -5.08 -9.40 -5.11
CA LEU A 62 -6.28 -9.48 -4.29
C LEU A 62 -7.14 -8.21 -4.41
N ILE A 63 -6.54 -7.02 -4.44
CA ILE A 63 -7.29 -5.77 -4.65
C ILE A 63 -7.93 -5.76 -6.04
N LYS A 64 -7.22 -6.25 -7.08
CA LYS A 64 -7.80 -6.41 -8.42
C LYS A 64 -8.95 -7.41 -8.46
N GLU A 65 -8.84 -8.53 -7.75
CA GLU A 65 -9.91 -9.52 -7.64
C GLU A 65 -11.12 -8.96 -6.88
N ASP A 66 -10.89 -8.18 -5.82
CA ASP A 66 -11.94 -7.55 -5.02
C ASP A 66 -12.68 -6.45 -5.79
N SER A 67 -11.95 -5.59 -6.51
CA SER A 67 -12.54 -4.59 -7.44
C SER A 67 -13.42 -5.26 -8.50
N ASN A 68 -12.97 -6.37 -9.09
CA ASN A 68 -13.76 -7.13 -10.06
C ASN A 68 -15.02 -7.76 -9.43
N LYS A 69 -14.96 -8.19 -8.17
CA LYS A 69 -16.13 -8.74 -7.45
C LYS A 69 -17.14 -7.66 -7.06
N GLY A 70 -16.67 -6.48 -6.61
CA GLY A 70 -17.52 -5.34 -6.30
C GLY A 70 -18.30 -4.82 -7.51
N PHE A 71 -17.74 -4.96 -8.73
CA PHE A 71 -18.46 -4.66 -9.98
C PHE A 71 -19.57 -5.68 -10.30
N LEU A 72 -19.37 -6.96 -9.97
CA LEU A 72 -20.34 -8.04 -10.23
C LEU A 72 -21.53 -8.03 -9.28
N ASP A 73 -21.38 -7.51 -8.06
CA ASP A 73 -22.46 -7.43 -7.06
C ASP A 73 -23.36 -6.19 -7.24
N MET A 74 -23.03 -5.31 -8.20
CA MET A 74 -23.81 -4.11 -8.58
C MET A 74 -24.64 -4.28 -9.88
N MET A 75 -24.64 -5.46 -10.49
CA MET A 75 -25.46 -5.81 -11.67
C MET A 75 -26.60 -6.77 -11.30
#